data_AF-A0A8J2KQR7-F1
#
_entry.id   AF-A0A8J2KQR7-F1
#
_cell.length_a   1.000
_cell.length_b   1.000
_cell.length_c   1.000
_cell.angle_alpha   90.00
_cell.angle_beta   90.00
_cell.angle_gamma   90.00
#
_symmetry.space_group_name_H-M   'P 1'
#
loop_
_entity.id
_entity.type
_entity.pdbx_description
1 polymer ?
#
loop_
_entity_poly.entity_id
_entity_poly.type
_entity_poly.pdbx_seq_one_letter_code
_entity_poly.pdbx_strand_id
1 'polypeptide(L)'
;LVPVSAVRYTLFLIETISQNYTVLVLWKRGRGFKNVGEPDSLQEVLATKLEEVARLNKDPQVAKKLKGCIDFVEGLESFLKDSASEAAPVQRKILTDTYKEPWAENYETGKTTVNFRPSWATGYHEGQFLRIAAQITKAKRILEIGTFTGHSAVALALS
;
A
#
# COMPACT_ATOMS: atom_id res chain seq x y z
N LEU A 1 15.50 -23.69 -8.97
CA LEU A 1 14.13 -23.68 -8.40
C LEU A 1 14.13 -22.71 -7.23
N VAL A 2 13.83 -21.43 -7.48
CA VAL A 2 13.73 -20.42 -6.42
C VAL A 2 12.45 -20.72 -5.65
N PRO A 3 12.48 -20.87 -4.32
CA PRO A 3 11.26 -21.13 -3.57
C PRO A 3 10.38 -19.88 -3.67
N VAL A 4 9.20 -20.03 -4.29
CA VAL A 4 8.14 -19.03 -4.25
C VAL A 4 7.66 -18.96 -2.80
N SER A 5 8.32 -18.12 -2.01
CA SER A 5 7.92 -17.86 -0.64
C SER A 5 6.54 -17.22 -0.68
N ALA A 6 5.55 -17.95 -0.14
CA ALA A 6 4.16 -17.53 -0.13
C ALA A 6 4.02 -16.08 0.34
N VAL A 7 3.64 -15.18 -0.58
CA VAL A 7 3.26 -13.82 -0.27
C VAL A 7 1.95 -13.90 0.49
N ARG A 8 1.99 -13.71 1.81
CA ARG A 8 0.77 -13.56 2.62
C ARG A 8 0.36 -12.09 2.52
N TYR A 9 -0.74 -11.84 1.81
CA TYR A 9 -1.33 -10.50 1.76
C TYR A 9 -2.02 -10.16 3.08
N THR A 10 -2.07 -8.85 3.33
CA THR A 10 -2.89 -8.16 4.32
C THR A 10 -4.25 -8.83 4.47
N LEU A 11 -4.55 -9.32 5.68
CA LEU A 11 -5.89 -9.75 6.02
C LEU A 11 -6.70 -8.50 6.36
N PHE A 12 -7.59 -8.08 5.46
CA PHE A 12 -8.67 -7.17 5.79
C PHE A 12 -9.78 -8.00 6.42
N LEU A 13 -9.92 -7.93 7.75
CA LEU A 13 -11.06 -8.51 8.43
C LEU A 13 -12.06 -7.37 8.67
N ILE A 14 -13.19 -7.44 7.98
CA ILE A 14 -14.35 -6.59 8.24
C ILE A 14 -15.38 -7.47 8.93
N GLU A 15 -15.44 -7.38 10.25
CA GLU A 15 -16.45 -8.07 11.04
C GLU A 15 -17.50 -7.07 11.51
N THR A 16 -18.74 -7.30 11.08
CA THR A 16 -19.89 -6.58 11.62
C THR A 16 -20.34 -7.33 12.86
N ILE A 17 -19.97 -6.83 14.03
CA ILE A 17 -20.29 -7.47 15.33
C ILE A 17 -21.77 -7.22 15.67
N SER A 18 -22.35 -6.11 15.23
CA SER A 18 -23.80 -5.84 15.29
C SER A 18 -24.20 -4.74 14.32
N GLN A 19 -25.50 -4.44 14.17
CA GLN A 19 -26.00 -3.35 13.33
C GLN A 19 -25.40 -1.95 13.64
N ASN A 20 -24.69 -1.79 14.76
CA ASN A 20 -24.11 -0.53 15.19
C ASN A 20 -22.58 -0.53 15.35
N TYR A 21 -21.90 -1.62 14.99
CA TYR A 21 -20.43 -1.74 15.11
C TYR A 21 -19.86 -2.50 13.92
N THR A 22 -18.94 -1.85 13.20
CA THR A 22 -18.07 -2.53 12.22
C THR A 22 -16.66 -2.42 12.74
N VAL A 23 -16.03 -3.56 13.03
CA VAL A 23 -14.61 -3.61 13.34
C VAL A 23 -13.87 -3.78 12.02
N LEU A 24 -12.96 -2.86 11.76
CA LEU A 24 -12.12 -2.91 10.59
C LEU A 24 -10.67 -3.01 11.04
N VAL A 25 -10.13 -4.22 10.98
CA VAL A 25 -8.74 -4.48 11.36
C VAL A 25 -7.86 -4.34 10.13
N LEU A 26 -7.00 -3.34 10.15
CA LEU A 26 -5.94 -3.16 9.17
C LEU A 26 -4.64 -3.63 9.77
N TRP A 27 -4.11 -4.74 9.26
CA TRP A 27 -2.76 -5.15 9.60
C TRP A 27 -1.98 -5.60 8.37
N LYS A 28 -1.13 -4.70 7.86
CA LYS A 28 -0.20 -4.96 6.76
C LYS A 28 1.04 -5.67 7.32
N ARG A 29 0.94 -6.98 7.60
CA ARG A 29 2.11 -7.80 8.01
C ARG A 29 2.88 -8.26 6.78
N GLY A 30 3.92 -7.53 6.40
CA GLY A 30 5.03 -8.12 5.64
C GLY A 30 5.75 -9.16 6.50
N ARG A 31 6.05 -10.35 5.97
CA ARG A 31 6.99 -11.26 6.66
C ARG A 31 8.38 -10.66 6.60
N GLY A 32 9.01 -10.50 7.76
CA GLY A 32 10.34 -9.91 7.90
C GLY A 32 10.30 -8.39 7.79
N PHE A 33 11.08 -7.72 8.62
CA PHE A 33 11.49 -6.35 8.33
C PHE A 33 12.24 -6.43 6.99
N LYS A 34 11.58 -6.03 5.89
CA LYS A 34 12.25 -5.92 4.59
C LYS A 34 13.44 -4.97 4.75
N ASN A 35 14.55 -5.22 4.06
CA ASN A 35 15.70 -4.31 4.07
C ASN A 35 15.41 -3.07 3.23
N VAL A 36 15.89 -1.90 3.67
CA VAL A 36 15.68 -0.63 2.95
C VAL A 36 16.06 -0.80 1.48
N GLY A 37 15.13 -0.51 0.56
CA GLY A 37 15.31 -0.71 -0.89
C GLY A 37 14.69 -1.97 -1.48
N GLU A 38 14.17 -2.90 -0.66
CA GLU A 38 13.37 -4.02 -1.18
C GLU A 38 11.95 -3.57 -1.60
N PRO A 39 11.43 -4.05 -2.75
CA PRO A 39 10.08 -3.77 -3.22
C PRO A 39 9.01 -4.03 -2.16
N ASP A 40 8.11 -3.08 -1.96
CA ASP A 40 7.05 -3.12 -0.96
C ASP A 40 5.73 -3.70 -1.52
N SER A 41 5.52 -3.67 -2.84
CA SER A 41 4.34 -4.23 -3.53
C SER A 41 4.69 -5.35 -4.52
N LEU A 42 3.71 -6.19 -4.89
CA LEU A 42 3.89 -7.14 -5.99
C LEU A 42 4.20 -6.48 -7.32
N GLN A 43 3.62 -5.30 -7.55
CA GLN A 43 3.77 -4.57 -8.80
C GLN A 43 5.23 -4.13 -8.92
N GLU A 44 5.81 -3.60 -7.85
CA GLU A 44 7.24 -3.26 -7.79
C GLU A 44 8.11 -4.50 -7.96
N VAL A 45 7.80 -5.63 -7.29
CA VAL A 45 8.54 -6.90 -7.50
C VAL A 45 8.50 -7.31 -8.97
N LEU A 46 7.32 -7.25 -9.60
CA LEU A 46 7.16 -7.60 -11.00
C LEU A 46 7.96 -6.66 -11.91
N ALA A 47 7.89 -5.34 -11.67
CA ALA A 47 8.65 -4.34 -12.41
C ALA A 47 10.16 -4.61 -12.30
N THR A 48 10.69 -4.80 -11.08
CA THR A 48 12.10 -5.13 -10.85
C THR A 48 12.51 -6.41 -11.59
N LYS A 49 11.67 -7.45 -11.58
CA LYS A 49 11.97 -8.69 -12.32
C LYS A 49 11.93 -8.53 -13.83
N LEU A 50 11.01 -7.72 -14.35
CA LEU A 50 10.97 -7.41 -15.79
C LEU A 50 12.21 -6.62 -16.21
N GLU A 51 12.66 -5.66 -15.41
CA GLU A 51 13.89 -4.91 -15.65
C GLU A 51 15.14 -5.79 -15.60
N GLU A 52 15.25 -6.69 -14.61
CA GLU A 52 16.34 -7.67 -14.53
C GLU A 52 16.43 -8.51 -15.81
N VAL A 53 15.30 -9.04 -16.29
CA VAL A 53 15.24 -9.83 -17.53
C VAL A 53 15.57 -8.96 -18.75
N ALA A 54 15.10 -7.72 -18.79
CA ALA A 54 15.39 -6.79 -19.88
C ALA A 54 16.89 -6.48 -20.00
N ARG A 55 17.60 -6.35 -18.87
CA ARG A 55 19.06 -6.13 -18.86
C ARG A 55 19.86 -7.33 -19.35
N LEU A 56 19.39 -8.55 -19.08
CA LEU A 56 20.08 -9.78 -19.47
C LEU A 56 19.74 -10.21 -20.90
N ASN A 57 18.62 -9.74 -21.45
CA ASN A 57 18.15 -10.11 -22.76
C ASN A 57 18.91 -9.39 -23.89
N LYS A 58 19.33 -10.16 -24.91
CA LYS A 58 20.03 -9.65 -26.10
C LYS A 58 19.15 -9.62 -27.36
N ASP A 59 17.98 -10.24 -27.32
CA ASP A 59 17.07 -10.31 -28.47
C ASP A 59 16.23 -9.02 -28.61
N PRO A 60 16.31 -8.29 -29.73
CA PRO A 60 15.55 -7.06 -29.95
C PRO A 60 14.01 -7.24 -29.93
N GLN A 61 13.48 -8.36 -30.40
CA GLN A 61 12.04 -8.62 -30.38
C GLN A 61 11.53 -8.87 -28.97
N VAL A 62 12.30 -9.60 -28.16
CA VAL A 62 12.01 -9.83 -26.75
C VAL A 62 12.14 -8.51 -25.97
N ALA A 63 13.15 -7.69 -26.27
CA ALA A 63 13.33 -6.38 -25.63
C ALA A 63 12.12 -5.46 -25.86
N LYS A 64 11.57 -5.45 -27.09
CA LYS A 64 10.34 -4.68 -27.39
C LYS A 64 9.14 -5.15 -26.56
N LYS A 65 8.98 -6.47 -26.40
CA LYS A 65 7.89 -7.04 -25.57
C LYS A 65 8.08 -6.72 -24.09
N LEU A 66 9.30 -6.86 -23.57
CA LEU A 66 9.63 -6.54 -22.18
C LEU A 66 9.38 -5.07 -21.87
N LYS A 67 9.76 -4.16 -22.77
CA LYS A 67 9.43 -2.75 -22.64
C LYS A 67 7.92 -2.53 -22.53
N GLY A 68 7.13 -3.15 -23.40
CA GLY A 68 5.66 -3.07 -23.32
C GLY A 68 5.10 -3.61 -21.99
N CYS A 69 5.70 -4.65 -21.41
CA CYS A 69 5.31 -5.15 -20.09
C CYS A 69 5.65 -4.16 -18.97
N ILE A 70 6.83 -3.52 -19.02
CA ILE A 70 7.24 -2.50 -18.05
C ILE A 70 6.30 -1.30 -18.14
N ASP A 71 6.11 -0.76 -19.35
CA ASP A 71 5.20 0.37 -19.62
C ASP A 71 3.77 0.07 -19.10
N PHE A 72 3.30 -1.18 -19.25
CA PHE A 72 2.00 -1.60 -18.74
C PHE A 72 1.93 -1.64 -17.21
N VAL A 73 2.95 -2.19 -16.54
CA VAL A 73 3.00 -2.27 -15.07
C VAL A 73 3.10 -0.88 -14.46
N GLU A 74 3.94 -0.01 -15.01
CA GLU A 74 4.08 1.39 -14.57
C GLU A 74 2.80 2.20 -14.82
N GLY A 75 2.11 1.96 -15.95
CA GLY A 75 0.85 2.62 -16.28
C GLY A 75 -0.32 2.23 -15.38
N LEU A 76 -0.23 1.12 -14.65
CA LEU A 76 -1.31 0.61 -13.80
C LEU A 76 -1.64 1.57 -12.66
N GLU A 77 -0.64 2.21 -12.04
CA GLU A 77 -0.89 3.19 -10.98
C GLU A 77 -1.64 4.42 -11.48
N SER A 78 -1.26 4.96 -12.65
CA SER A 78 -1.97 6.08 -13.26
C SER A 78 -3.41 5.69 -13.58
N PHE A 79 -3.62 4.52 -14.19
CA PHE A 79 -4.95 4.03 -14.50
C PHE A 79 -5.83 3.91 -13.24
N LEU A 80 -5.30 3.35 -12.15
CA LEU A 80 -6.03 3.23 -10.89
C LEU A 80 -6.34 4.60 -10.27
N LYS A 81 -5.39 5.54 -10.34
CA LYS A 81 -5.56 6.91 -9.87
C LYS A 81 -6.67 7.63 -10.63
N ASP A 82 -6.69 7.52 -11.95
CA ASP A 82 -7.67 8.18 -12.82
C ASP A 82 -9.06 7.52 -12.73
N SER A 83 -9.11 6.23 -12.37
CA SER A 83 -10.35 5.47 -12.22
C SER A 83 -11.01 5.61 -10.84
N ALA A 84 -10.38 6.31 -9.88
CA ALA A 84 -10.85 6.41 -8.50
C ALA A 84 -11.23 7.84 -8.12
N SER A 85 -12.32 7.99 -7.35
CA SER A 85 -12.80 9.28 -6.85
C SER A 85 -11.77 10.00 -5.99
N GLU A 86 -11.50 11.27 -6.31
CA GLU A 86 -10.42 12.09 -5.73
C GLU A 86 -10.35 12.05 -4.19
N ALA A 87 -9.13 11.94 -3.66
CA ALA A 87 -8.89 11.95 -2.22
C ALA A 87 -9.20 13.33 -1.63
N ALA A 88 -9.73 13.35 -0.40
CA ALA A 88 -9.91 14.60 0.33
C ALA A 88 -8.55 15.30 0.55
N PRO A 89 -8.51 16.66 0.60
CA PRO A 89 -7.26 17.39 0.79
C PRO A 89 -6.44 16.94 2.01
N VAL A 90 -7.13 16.60 3.11
CA VAL A 90 -6.51 16.09 4.34
C VAL A 90 -5.82 14.73 4.14
N GLN A 91 -6.41 13.82 3.36
CA GLN A 91 -5.83 12.51 3.04
C GLN A 91 -4.54 12.67 2.23
N ARG A 92 -4.58 13.55 1.20
CA ARG A 92 -3.40 13.86 0.38
C ARG A 92 -2.27 14.44 1.22
N LYS A 93 -2.58 15.34 2.15
CA LYS A 93 -1.60 15.94 3.05
C LYS A 93 -0.94 14.88 3.92
N ILE A 94 -1.71 14.00 4.56
CA ILE A 94 -1.17 12.93 5.41
C ILE A 94 -0.21 12.04 4.64
N LEU A 95 -0.59 11.58 3.43
CA LEU A 95 0.30 10.76 2.61
C LEU A 95 1.56 11.54 2.23
N THR A 96 1.42 12.78 1.75
CA THR A 96 2.56 13.62 1.38
C THR A 96 3.54 13.79 2.54
N ASP A 97 3.05 14.07 3.74
CA ASP A 97 3.88 14.24 4.93
C ASP A 97 4.51 12.90 5.36
N THR A 98 3.75 11.81 5.28
CA THR A 98 4.25 10.45 5.58
C THR A 98 5.41 10.04 4.67
N TYR A 99 5.35 10.39 3.38
CA TYR A 99 6.44 10.09 2.42
C TYR A 99 7.64 11.03 2.56
N LYS A 100 7.45 12.24 3.10
CA LYS A 100 8.53 13.21 3.33
C LYS A 100 9.28 12.99 4.64
N GLU A 101 8.64 12.36 5.62
CA GLU A 101 9.23 12.14 6.93
C GLU A 101 10.49 11.23 6.83
N PRO A 102 11.62 11.63 7.43
CA PRO A 102 12.87 10.88 7.36
C PRO A 102 12.87 9.70 8.35
N TRP A 103 12.05 8.67 8.08
CA TRP A 103 11.83 7.55 9.02
C TRP A 103 13.10 6.79 9.40
N ALA A 104 14.06 6.65 8.48
CA ALA A 104 15.33 5.97 8.74
C ALA A 104 16.18 6.76 9.75
N GLU A 105 16.34 8.07 9.54
CA GLU A 105 17.06 8.96 10.46
C GLU A 105 16.35 9.04 11.82
N ASN A 106 15.01 9.10 11.83
CA ASN A 106 14.23 9.08 13.07
C ASN A 106 14.49 7.79 13.88
N TYR A 107 14.72 6.67 13.22
CA TYR A 107 15.07 5.42 13.90
C TYR A 107 16.52 5.43 14.39
N GLU A 108 17.46 5.87 13.56
CA GLU A 108 18.89 5.96 13.93
C GLU A 108 19.15 6.90 15.11
N THR A 109 18.39 8.00 15.18
CA THR A 109 18.44 8.98 16.27
C THR A 109 17.61 8.58 17.50
N GLY A 110 16.91 7.43 17.45
CA GLY A 110 16.09 6.93 18.56
C GLY A 110 14.75 7.66 18.77
N LYS A 111 14.37 8.56 17.87
CA LYS A 111 13.06 9.26 17.88
C LYS A 111 11.90 8.30 17.64
N THR A 112 12.14 7.19 16.91
CA THR A 112 11.21 6.07 16.79
C THR A 112 11.84 4.77 17.26
N THR A 113 11.04 3.91 17.90
CA THR A 113 11.48 2.56 18.31
C THR A 113 11.50 1.56 17.16
N VAL A 114 10.88 1.92 16.03
CA VAL A 114 10.76 1.11 14.83
C VAL A 114 11.22 1.95 13.64
N ASN A 115 11.94 1.31 12.71
CA ASN A 115 12.27 1.87 11.41
C ASN A 115 11.05 1.76 10.49
N PHE A 116 10.14 2.73 10.60
CA PHE A 116 8.92 2.77 9.80
C PHE A 116 9.25 2.98 8.32
N ARG A 117 8.33 2.52 7.45
CA ARG A 117 8.36 2.85 6.03
C ARG A 117 7.10 3.60 5.65
N PRO A 118 7.19 4.59 4.73
CA PRO A 118 5.99 5.26 4.22
C PRO A 118 4.96 4.29 3.64
N SER A 119 5.41 3.20 3.01
CA SER A 119 4.57 2.14 2.43
C SER A 119 3.72 1.38 3.44
N TRP A 120 3.94 1.56 4.74
CA TRP A 120 3.11 1.00 5.81
C TRP A 120 1.83 1.80 6.02
N ALA A 121 1.76 3.03 5.53
CA ALA A 121 0.51 3.77 5.49
C ALA A 121 -0.47 3.11 4.54
N THR A 122 -1.75 3.17 4.91
CA THR A 122 -2.87 2.90 4.00
C THR A 122 -2.76 3.85 2.82
N GLY A 123 -2.63 3.34 1.60
CA GLY A 123 -2.57 4.14 0.40
C GLY A 123 -3.92 4.76 0.02
N TYR A 124 -3.93 5.51 -1.06
CA TYR A 124 -5.12 6.20 -1.54
C TYR A 124 -6.26 5.21 -1.86
N HIS A 125 -5.97 4.18 -2.64
CA HIS A 125 -6.97 3.20 -3.08
C HIS A 125 -7.52 2.38 -1.91
N GLU A 126 -6.64 1.94 -1.00
CA GLU A 126 -7.07 1.23 0.19
C GLU A 126 -7.95 2.14 1.06
N GLY A 127 -7.57 3.41 1.25
CA GLY A 127 -8.41 4.38 1.98
C GLY A 127 -9.82 4.52 1.39
N GLN A 128 -9.93 4.64 0.07
CA GLN A 128 -11.23 4.73 -0.59
C GLN A 128 -12.05 3.44 -0.45
N PHE A 129 -11.41 2.28 -0.54
CA PHE A 129 -12.07 0.99 -0.28
C PHE A 129 -12.63 0.92 1.15
N LEU A 130 -11.85 1.34 2.15
CA LEU A 130 -12.28 1.37 3.56
C LEU A 130 -13.50 2.27 3.77
N ARG A 131 -13.49 3.44 3.13
CA ARG A 131 -14.60 4.38 3.17
C ARG A 131 -15.87 3.76 2.59
N ILE A 132 -15.76 3.16 1.40
CA ILE A 132 -16.88 2.47 0.74
C ILE A 132 -17.41 1.33 1.62
N ALA A 133 -16.51 0.53 2.21
CA ALA A 133 -16.90 -0.55 3.09
C ALA A 133 -17.69 -0.04 4.31
N ALA A 134 -17.20 0.99 4.99
CA ALA A 134 -17.88 1.60 6.13
C ALA A 134 -19.24 2.22 5.74
N GLN A 135 -19.36 2.80 4.54
CA GLN A 135 -20.61 3.33 4.00
C GLN A 135 -21.64 2.23 3.72
N ILE A 136 -21.22 1.15 3.04
CA ILE A 136 -22.09 0.02 2.69
C ILE A 136 -22.58 -0.68 3.95
N THR A 137 -21.74 -0.83 4.97
CA THR A 137 -22.13 -1.43 6.26
C THR A 137 -22.88 -0.46 7.17
N LYS A 138 -22.97 0.83 6.80
CA LYS A 138 -23.55 1.91 7.62
C LYS A 138 -22.93 1.99 9.02
N ALA A 139 -21.63 1.75 9.11
CA ALA A 139 -20.90 1.74 10.37
C ALA A 139 -21.08 3.07 11.12
N LYS A 140 -21.48 3.01 12.39
CA LYS A 140 -21.58 4.19 13.29
C LYS A 140 -20.42 4.31 14.27
N ARG A 141 -19.77 3.18 14.55
CA ARG A 141 -18.64 3.05 15.46
C ARG A 141 -17.64 2.11 14.83
N ILE A 142 -16.43 2.62 14.64
CA ILE A 142 -15.33 1.94 13.96
C ILE A 142 -14.15 1.88 14.93
N LEU A 143 -13.59 0.69 15.10
CA LEU A 143 -12.34 0.47 15.81
C LEU A 143 -11.25 0.18 14.78
N GLU A 144 -10.23 1.05 14.75
CA GLU A 144 -8.99 0.82 13.99
C GLU A 144 -7.89 0.41 14.98
N ILE A 145 -7.19 -0.68 14.67
CA ILE A 145 -6.02 -1.13 15.44
C ILE A 145 -4.78 -0.89 14.57
N GLY A 146 -3.97 0.09 14.95
CA GLY A 146 -2.73 0.44 14.24
C GLY A 146 -2.93 1.56 13.21
N THR A 147 -3.00 2.79 13.69
CA THR A 147 -3.29 3.99 12.89
C THR A 147 -2.09 4.50 12.08
N PHE A 148 -0.86 4.21 12.53
CA PHE A 148 0.39 4.80 12.01
C PHE A 148 0.27 6.33 11.87
N THR A 149 0.29 6.89 10.66
CA THR A 149 0.13 8.34 10.41
C THR A 149 -1.33 8.79 10.23
N GLY A 150 -2.30 7.86 10.24
CA GLY A 150 -3.73 8.17 10.30
C GLY A 150 -4.47 8.33 8.98
N HIS A 151 -3.88 7.93 7.85
CA HIS A 151 -4.58 8.02 6.56
C HIS A 151 -5.88 7.17 6.53
N SER A 152 -5.85 5.93 7.03
CA SER A 152 -7.03 5.07 7.13
C SER A 152 -8.05 5.59 8.13
N ALA A 153 -7.62 6.07 9.29
CA ALA A 153 -8.51 6.72 10.27
C ALA A 153 -9.34 7.85 9.64
N VAL A 154 -8.69 8.72 8.86
CA VAL A 154 -9.38 9.80 8.15
C VAL A 154 -10.33 9.26 7.09
N ALA A 155 -9.93 8.24 6.32
CA ALA A 155 -10.80 7.63 5.32
C ALA A 155 -12.09 7.05 5.94
N LEU A 156 -11.96 6.41 7.09
CA LEU A 156 -13.07 5.85 7.87
C LEU A 156 -13.93 6.95 8.51
N ALA A 157 -13.33 8.05 8.98
CA ALA A 157 -14.07 9.18 9.53
C ALA A 157 -14.90 9.94 8.48
N LEU A 158 -14.51 9.86 7.20
CA LEU A 158 -15.20 10.48 6.06
C LEU A 158 -16.27 9.56 5.43
N SER A 159 -16.51 8.38 5.99
CA SER A 159 -17.52 7.42 5.51
C SER A 159 -18.94 7.89 5.79
#